data_AF-A0A6I1EAK3-F1
#
_entry.id   AF-A0A6I1EAK3-F1
#
_cell.length_a   1.000
_cell.length_b   1.000
_cell.length_c   1.000
_cell.angle_alpha   90.00
_cell.angle_beta   90.00
_cell.angle_gamma   90.00
#
_symmetry.space_group_name_H-M   'P 1'
#
loop_
_entity.id
_entity.type
_entity.pdbx_description
1 polymer ?
#
loop_
_entity_poly.entity_id
_entity_poly.type
_entity_poly.pdbx_seq_one_letter_code
_entity_poly.pdbx_strand_id
1 'polypeptide(L)'
;MNKTLRLLPFFLLTIAACKAQNHEPSDFIPKGYAVFENYYGDLNNDGQEDCVVLIKKTDTANIVTNRFDQKVDRNRRGIIVLFKTAEGFRVADKNYDCFSSENEDGGVYFPPQLSVEINNEKLYLHYGHGRYGFWKYTFRFQNSNFELIGFDSSSNYGPIINKETSINFLTKKKLIKENTNENAEGGDEVFNETWGDVEIEHLIKLSDIKDFDELEMYDY
;
A
#
# COMPACT_ATOMS: atom_id res chain seq x y z
N MET A 1 15.83 37.04 73.74
CA MET A 1 16.26 36.75 72.35
C MET A 1 15.57 35.47 71.89
N ASN A 2 14.40 35.59 71.26
CA ASN A 2 13.63 34.43 70.78
C ASN A 2 13.99 34.17 69.32
N LYS A 3 14.65 33.03 69.04
CA LYS A 3 14.89 32.57 67.66
C LYS A 3 13.73 31.66 67.26
N THR A 4 12.84 32.15 66.41
CA THR A 4 11.79 31.35 65.77
C THR A 4 12.38 30.63 64.56
N LEU A 5 12.49 29.30 64.65
CA LEU A 5 12.91 28.42 63.56
C LEU A 5 11.70 28.20 62.63
N ARG A 6 11.73 28.76 61.42
CA ARG A 6 10.73 28.49 60.39
C ARG A 6 11.14 27.24 59.61
N LEU A 7 10.42 26.13 59.78
CA LEU A 7 10.52 24.99 58.88
C LEU A 7 9.79 25.32 57.57
N LEU A 8 10.51 25.25 56.45
CA LEU A 8 9.95 25.30 55.10
C LEU A 8 9.42 23.90 54.73
N PRO A 9 8.17 23.74 54.28
CA PRO A 9 7.70 22.44 53.81
C PRO A 9 8.29 22.17 52.42
N PHE A 10 9.07 21.09 52.31
CA PHE A 10 9.60 20.59 51.05
C PHE A 10 8.47 19.82 50.34
N PHE A 11 7.84 20.44 49.35
CA PHE A 11 6.80 19.80 48.54
C PHE A 11 7.50 18.82 47.57
N LEU A 12 7.50 17.52 47.90
CA LEU A 12 7.95 16.49 46.97
C LEU A 12 6.94 16.40 45.82
N LEU A 13 7.30 16.96 44.67
CA LEU A 13 6.59 16.75 43.42
C LEU A 13 6.82 15.30 42.98
N THR A 14 5.87 14.42 43.28
CA THR A 14 5.88 13.05 42.75
C THR A 14 5.61 13.12 41.25
N ILE A 15 6.67 13.06 40.45
CA ILE A 15 6.57 12.88 39.00
C ILE A 15 6.02 11.47 38.80
N ALA A 16 4.71 11.36 38.58
CA ALA A 16 4.13 10.13 38.07
C ALA A 16 4.74 9.92 36.69
N ALA A 17 5.70 8.99 36.59
CA ALA A 17 6.16 8.48 35.32
C ALA A 17 4.96 7.80 34.66
N CYS A 18 4.22 8.55 33.85
CA CYS A 18 3.27 7.99 32.91
C CYS A 18 4.13 7.10 32.02
N LYS A 19 3.99 5.77 32.14
CA LYS A 19 4.64 4.87 31.19
C LYS A 19 4.10 5.28 29.82
N ALA A 20 4.95 5.85 28.98
CA ALA A 20 4.61 6.07 27.58
C ALA A 20 4.16 4.72 27.02
N GLN A 21 2.91 4.66 26.59
CA GLN A 21 2.32 3.45 26.05
C GLN A 21 2.88 3.31 24.65
N ASN A 22 4.00 2.60 24.55
CA ASN A 22 4.71 2.37 23.30
C ASN A 22 3.87 1.41 22.46
N HIS A 23 3.06 1.95 21.55
CA HIS A 23 2.18 1.13 20.71
C HIS A 23 3.02 0.39 19.66
N GLU A 24 2.83 -0.92 19.58
CA GLU A 24 3.43 -1.78 18.57
C GLU A 24 2.49 -1.92 17.35
N PRO A 25 2.99 -2.29 16.15
CA PRO A 25 2.13 -2.43 14.96
C PRO A 25 0.95 -3.40 15.17
N SER A 26 1.15 -4.44 15.98
CA SER A 26 0.13 -5.42 16.34
C SER A 26 -1.07 -4.84 17.09
N ASP A 27 -0.90 -3.69 17.76
CA ASP A 27 -1.97 -3.05 18.53
C ASP A 27 -3.04 -2.43 17.61
N PHE A 28 -2.72 -2.24 16.33
CA PHE A 28 -3.60 -1.62 15.34
C PHE A 28 -4.40 -2.62 14.51
N ILE A 29 -4.22 -3.93 14.74
CA ILE A 29 -4.92 -4.98 13.98
C ILE A 29 -6.37 -5.08 14.46
N PRO A 30 -7.37 -4.81 13.59
CA PRO A 30 -8.75 -4.89 13.99
C PRO A 30 -9.19 -6.33 14.27
N LYS A 31 -10.18 -6.49 15.15
CA LYS A 31 -10.80 -7.80 15.40
C LYS A 31 -11.33 -8.40 14.09
N GLY A 32 -11.09 -9.69 13.90
CA GLY A 32 -11.48 -10.41 12.67
C GLY A 32 -10.43 -10.34 11.55
N TYR A 33 -9.25 -9.81 11.85
CA TYR A 33 -8.10 -9.77 10.95
C TYR A 33 -6.86 -10.37 11.63
N ALA A 34 -5.93 -10.84 10.82
CA ALA A 34 -4.59 -11.22 11.22
C ALA A 34 -3.57 -10.45 10.37
N VAL A 35 -2.35 -10.28 10.90
CA VAL A 35 -1.21 -9.80 10.11
C VAL A 35 -0.92 -10.82 9.02
N PHE A 36 -0.82 -10.34 7.78
CA PHE A 36 -0.37 -11.10 6.63
C PHE A 36 1.13 -10.88 6.40
N GLU A 37 1.55 -9.61 6.33
CA GLU A 37 2.97 -9.23 6.16
C GLU A 37 3.22 -7.81 6.68
N ASN A 38 4.46 -7.49 7.04
CA ASN A 38 4.88 -6.16 7.46
C ASN A 38 6.02 -5.65 6.58
N TYR A 39 5.98 -4.37 6.25
CA TYR A 39 7.01 -3.67 5.49
C TYR A 39 7.45 -2.43 6.28
N TYR A 40 8.72 -2.07 6.15
CA TYR A 40 9.33 -1.01 6.93
C TYR A 40 10.09 -0.05 6.03
N GLY A 41 10.03 1.23 6.36
CA GLY A 41 10.74 2.28 5.64
C GLY A 41 10.21 3.66 6.00
N ASP A 42 10.99 4.70 5.74
CA ASP A 42 10.59 6.08 6.02
C ASP A 42 9.64 6.61 4.92
N LEU A 43 8.38 6.88 5.30
CA LEU A 43 7.34 7.34 4.38
C LEU A 43 7.06 8.85 4.49
N ASN A 44 7.65 9.54 5.46
CA ASN A 44 7.36 10.94 5.75
C ASN A 44 8.63 11.82 5.88
N ASN A 45 9.82 11.23 5.67
CA ASN A 45 11.13 11.85 5.70
C ASN A 45 11.52 12.43 7.07
N ASP A 46 11.04 11.83 8.16
CA ASP A 46 11.42 12.22 9.52
C ASP A 46 12.64 11.44 10.06
N GLY A 47 13.17 10.52 9.26
CA GLY A 47 14.32 9.68 9.60
C GLY A 47 13.99 8.50 10.51
N GLN A 48 12.71 8.29 10.86
CA GLN A 48 12.24 7.11 11.58
C GLN A 48 11.67 6.08 10.60
N GLU A 49 11.80 4.81 10.99
CA GLU A 49 11.28 3.70 10.19
C GLU A 49 9.79 3.49 10.48
N ASP A 50 8.95 3.88 9.52
CA ASP A 50 7.50 3.66 9.55
C ASP A 50 7.17 2.18 9.24
N CYS A 51 5.92 1.79 9.50
CA CYS A 51 5.46 0.42 9.28
C CYS A 51 4.20 0.38 8.42
N VAL A 52 4.22 -0.46 7.38
CA VAL A 52 3.04 -0.82 6.60
C VAL A 52 2.68 -2.26 6.91
N VAL A 53 1.47 -2.47 7.41
CA VAL A 53 0.94 -3.78 7.76
C VAL A 53 -0.07 -4.20 6.70
N LEU A 54 0.22 -5.27 5.98
CA LEU A 54 -0.77 -5.99 5.19
C LEU A 54 -1.51 -6.94 6.13
N ILE A 55 -2.84 -6.84 6.16
CA ILE A 55 -3.72 -7.65 7.01
C ILE A 55 -4.64 -8.51 6.14
N LYS A 56 -5.14 -9.62 6.69
CA LYS A 56 -6.12 -10.50 6.04
C LYS A 56 -7.28 -10.80 6.98
N LYS A 57 -8.51 -10.77 6.48
CA LYS A 57 -9.67 -11.24 7.25
C LYS A 57 -9.51 -12.70 7.67
N THR A 58 -10.16 -13.08 8.76
CA THR A 58 -10.11 -14.44 9.30
C THR A 58 -11.48 -15.13 9.32
N ASP A 59 -12.39 -14.73 8.43
CA ASP A 59 -13.72 -15.32 8.35
C ASP A 59 -13.66 -16.73 7.77
N THR A 60 -14.03 -17.72 8.59
CA THR A 60 -14.08 -19.13 8.20
C THR A 60 -15.06 -19.41 7.05
N ALA A 61 -16.05 -18.54 6.83
CA ALA A 61 -16.98 -18.65 5.70
C ALA A 61 -16.29 -18.48 4.34
N ASN A 62 -15.15 -17.78 4.30
CA ASN A 62 -14.35 -17.59 3.08
C ASN A 62 -13.27 -18.67 2.89
N ILE A 63 -13.27 -19.72 3.72
CA ILE A 63 -12.46 -20.91 3.47
C ILE A 63 -13.29 -21.84 2.57
N VAL A 64 -12.99 -21.80 1.28
CA VAL A 64 -13.77 -22.48 0.24
C VAL A 64 -12.97 -23.58 -0.44
N THR A 65 -13.66 -24.52 -1.08
CA THR A 65 -13.03 -25.50 -1.97
C THR A 65 -12.90 -24.88 -3.35
N ASN A 66 -11.67 -24.80 -3.89
CA ASN A 66 -11.42 -24.30 -5.24
C ASN A 66 -11.73 -25.36 -6.31
N ARG A 67 -11.56 -25.01 -7.58
CA ARG A 67 -11.76 -25.92 -8.72
C ARG A 67 -10.80 -27.12 -8.80
N PHE A 68 -9.79 -27.17 -7.92
CA PHE A 68 -8.82 -28.24 -7.80
C PHE A 68 -9.07 -29.12 -6.57
N ASP A 69 -10.27 -29.03 -5.97
CA ASP A 69 -10.67 -29.74 -4.75
C ASP A 69 -9.79 -29.43 -3.52
N GLN A 70 -9.15 -28.27 -3.50
CA GLN A 70 -8.32 -27.81 -2.39
C GLN A 70 -9.06 -26.77 -1.55
N LYS A 71 -8.93 -26.87 -0.22
CA LYS A 71 -9.38 -25.80 0.67
C LYS A 71 -8.41 -24.62 0.58
N VAL A 72 -8.94 -23.46 0.22
CA VAL A 72 -8.19 -22.20 0.13
C VAL A 72 -8.92 -21.11 0.90
N ASP A 73 -8.14 -20.18 1.43
CA ASP A 73 -8.66 -19.02 2.15
C ASP A 73 -8.80 -17.82 1.20
N ARG A 74 -10.04 -17.46 0.87
CA ARG A 74 -10.44 -16.34 -0.01
C ARG A 74 -10.78 -15.06 0.75
N ASN A 75 -10.38 -14.96 2.01
CA ASN A 75 -10.55 -13.71 2.74
C ASN A 75 -9.79 -12.57 2.04
N ARG A 76 -10.47 -11.42 1.93
CA ARG A 76 -9.87 -10.18 1.44
C ARG A 76 -8.75 -9.69 2.36
N ARG A 77 -7.82 -8.95 1.77
CA ARG A 77 -6.68 -8.33 2.42
C ARG A 77 -6.85 -6.82 2.45
N GLY A 78 -6.11 -6.17 3.33
CA GLY A 78 -6.09 -4.73 3.47
C GLY A 78 -4.76 -4.23 4.00
N ILE A 79 -4.64 -2.92 4.11
CA ILE A 79 -3.41 -2.23 4.47
C ILE A 79 -3.65 -1.28 5.64
N ILE A 80 -2.68 -1.19 6.53
CA ILE A 80 -2.59 -0.16 7.56
C ILE A 80 -1.22 0.49 7.44
N VAL A 81 -1.18 1.81 7.29
CA VAL A 81 0.06 2.58 7.30
C VAL A 81 0.21 3.23 8.67
N LEU A 82 1.35 3.00 9.31
CA LEU A 82 1.67 3.43 10.66
C LEU A 82 2.92 4.29 10.65
N PHE A 83 2.82 5.51 11.15
CA PHE A 83 3.99 6.35 11.37
C PHE A 83 4.64 6.09 12.72
N LYS A 84 5.96 6.06 12.76
CA LYS A 84 6.72 5.95 14.00
C LYS A 84 6.78 7.30 14.71
N THR A 85 6.57 7.30 16.02
CA THR A 85 6.74 8.48 16.90
C THR A 85 7.53 8.09 18.16
N ALA A 86 7.87 9.08 18.97
CA ALA A 86 8.51 8.88 20.27
C ALA A 86 7.66 8.03 21.23
N GLU A 87 6.34 8.05 21.07
CA GLU A 87 5.35 7.31 21.86
C GLU A 87 4.94 5.96 21.22
N GLY A 88 5.62 5.51 20.16
CA GLY A 88 5.32 4.27 19.45
C GLY A 88 4.73 4.53 18.07
N PHE A 89 3.98 3.57 17.53
CA PHE A 89 3.33 3.73 16.23
C PHE A 89 2.00 4.49 16.36
N ARG A 90 1.62 5.22 15.29
CA ARG A 90 0.29 5.81 15.13
C ARG A 90 -0.23 5.57 13.73
N VAL A 91 -1.55 5.43 13.57
CA VAL A 91 -2.15 5.28 12.24
C VAL A 91 -1.98 6.56 11.42
N ALA A 92 -1.46 6.40 10.20
CA ALA A 92 -1.38 7.42 9.17
C ALA A 92 -2.53 7.29 8.17
N ASP A 93 -2.79 6.07 7.71
CA ASP A 93 -3.89 5.74 6.79
C ASP A 93 -4.24 4.24 6.92
N LYS A 94 -5.40 3.83 6.42
CA LYS A 94 -5.84 2.44 6.47
C LYS A 94 -6.94 2.14 5.47
N ASN A 95 -6.93 0.92 4.96
CA ASN A 95 -8.00 0.37 4.16
C ASN A 95 -8.06 -1.15 4.33
N TYR A 96 -9.06 -1.65 5.04
CA TYR A 96 -9.02 -3.01 5.57
C TYR A 96 -9.40 -4.12 4.57
N ASP A 97 -10.07 -3.78 3.47
CA ASP A 97 -10.67 -4.76 2.56
C ASP A 97 -10.41 -4.45 1.07
N CYS A 98 -9.39 -3.65 0.76
CA CYS A 98 -9.17 -3.17 -0.60
C CYS A 98 -8.51 -4.16 -1.56
N PHE A 99 -7.93 -5.24 -1.07
CA PHE A 99 -7.21 -6.21 -1.90
C PHE A 99 -7.90 -7.57 -1.92
N SER A 100 -7.90 -8.21 -3.09
CA SER A 100 -8.27 -9.62 -3.25
C SER A 100 -7.31 -10.56 -2.54
N SER A 101 -7.71 -11.82 -2.33
CA SER A 101 -6.83 -12.82 -1.72
C SER A 101 -5.68 -13.20 -2.66
N GLU A 102 -4.53 -13.53 -2.09
CA GLU A 102 -3.43 -14.22 -2.77
C GLU A 102 -3.83 -15.59 -3.35
N ASN A 103 -4.93 -16.16 -2.86
CA ASN A 103 -5.43 -17.45 -3.31
C ASN A 103 -6.47 -17.36 -4.41
N GLU A 104 -6.71 -16.18 -5.02
CA GLU A 104 -7.73 -16.03 -6.07
C GLU A 104 -7.55 -17.02 -7.24
N ASP A 105 -8.62 -17.26 -8.00
CA ASP A 105 -8.51 -18.14 -9.18
C ASP A 105 -8.03 -17.29 -10.37
N GLY A 106 -6.79 -17.53 -10.81
CA GLY A 106 -6.21 -16.86 -11.97
C GLY A 106 -6.71 -17.38 -13.32
N GLY A 107 -7.73 -18.25 -13.34
CA GLY A 107 -8.25 -18.81 -14.58
C GLY A 107 -7.22 -19.73 -15.23
N VAL A 108 -6.82 -19.47 -16.46
CA VAL A 108 -5.81 -20.29 -17.15
C VAL A 108 -4.40 -20.10 -16.55
N TYR A 109 -4.18 -19.05 -15.76
CA TYR A 109 -2.89 -18.70 -15.18
C TYR A 109 -2.97 -18.51 -13.65
N PHE A 110 -1.87 -18.11 -13.00
CA PHE A 110 -1.89 -17.80 -11.56
C PHE A 110 -2.46 -16.39 -11.34
N PRO A 111 -3.15 -16.11 -10.22
CA PRO A 111 -3.69 -14.79 -9.95
C PRO A 111 -2.57 -13.74 -9.78
N PRO A 112 -2.80 -12.47 -10.11
CA PRO A 112 -1.83 -11.39 -9.89
C PRO A 112 -1.28 -11.38 -8.46
N GLN A 113 0.04 -11.24 -8.33
CA GLN A 113 0.73 -11.23 -7.04
C GLN A 113 1.03 -9.81 -6.60
N LEU A 114 0.48 -9.41 -5.46
CA LEU A 114 0.75 -8.13 -4.81
C LEU A 114 2.11 -8.16 -4.10
N SER A 115 2.93 -7.16 -4.38
CA SER A 115 4.14 -6.79 -3.65
C SER A 115 4.01 -5.35 -3.16
N VAL A 116 4.52 -5.08 -1.95
CA VAL A 116 4.55 -3.75 -1.35
C VAL A 116 5.99 -3.31 -1.20
N GLU A 117 6.30 -2.09 -1.64
CA GLU A 117 7.63 -1.49 -1.50
C GLU A 117 7.50 -0.09 -0.89
N ILE A 118 8.43 0.26 0.00
CA ILE A 118 8.60 1.60 0.53
C ILE A 118 9.95 2.11 0.05
N ASN A 119 9.94 3.21 -0.70
CA ASN A 119 11.16 3.77 -1.27
C ASN A 119 10.99 5.24 -1.61
N ASN A 120 11.94 6.08 -1.19
CA ASN A 120 11.94 7.54 -1.41
C ASN A 120 10.58 8.18 -1.05
N GLU A 121 10.13 7.99 0.20
CA GLU A 121 8.91 8.59 0.76
C GLU A 121 7.62 8.17 0.03
N LYS A 122 7.67 7.07 -0.73
CA LYS A 122 6.55 6.54 -1.51
C LYS A 122 6.24 5.11 -1.12
N LEU A 123 4.96 4.82 -1.15
CA LEU A 123 4.40 3.49 -1.03
C LEU A 123 4.02 2.99 -2.42
N TYR A 124 4.63 1.88 -2.84
CA TYR A 124 4.32 1.22 -4.10
C TYR A 124 3.52 -0.05 -3.84
N LEU A 125 2.43 -0.20 -4.59
CA LEU A 125 1.64 -1.42 -4.63
C LEU A 125 1.77 -2.01 -6.04
N HIS A 126 2.56 -3.06 -6.17
CA HIS A 126 2.91 -3.67 -7.45
C HIS A 126 2.24 -5.03 -7.61
N TYR A 127 1.45 -5.19 -8.66
CA TYR A 127 0.84 -6.46 -9.06
C TYR A 127 1.60 -7.06 -10.22
N GLY A 128 2.30 -8.16 -9.98
CA GLY A 128 2.95 -8.95 -11.02
C GLY A 128 2.04 -10.07 -11.52
N HIS A 129 1.87 -10.19 -12.83
CA HIS A 129 1.07 -11.25 -13.47
C HIS A 129 1.88 -12.05 -14.50
N GLY A 130 3.17 -12.25 -14.20
CA GLY A 130 4.09 -13.09 -14.99
C GLY A 130 4.08 -12.73 -16.48
N ARG A 131 3.73 -13.71 -17.32
CA ARG A 131 3.71 -13.55 -18.79
C ARG A 131 2.71 -12.51 -19.32
N TYR A 132 1.79 -12.03 -18.48
CA TYR A 132 0.81 -11.01 -18.84
C TYR A 132 1.25 -9.59 -18.45
N GLY A 133 2.37 -9.45 -17.74
CA GLY A 133 2.95 -8.16 -17.37
C GLY A 133 2.61 -7.76 -15.93
N PHE A 134 2.37 -6.48 -15.70
CA PHE A 134 2.17 -5.94 -14.35
C PHE A 134 1.34 -4.64 -14.35
N TRP A 135 0.90 -4.22 -13.18
CA TRP A 135 0.49 -2.85 -12.90
C TRP A 135 0.92 -2.42 -11.51
N LYS A 136 1.14 -1.13 -11.32
CA LYS A 136 1.77 -0.58 -10.13
C LYS A 136 1.15 0.76 -9.79
N TYR A 137 0.76 0.92 -8.54
CA TYR A 137 0.25 2.17 -7.98
C TYR A 137 1.32 2.81 -7.10
N THR A 138 1.50 4.12 -7.25
CA THR A 138 2.44 4.90 -6.42
C THR A 138 1.66 5.88 -5.56
N PHE A 139 1.74 5.70 -4.25
CA PHE A 139 1.15 6.59 -3.26
C PHE A 139 2.21 7.43 -2.57
N ARG A 140 1.84 8.64 -2.16
CA ARG A 140 2.65 9.50 -1.31
C ARG A 140 1.77 10.11 -0.22
N PHE A 141 2.33 10.24 0.98
CA PHE A 141 1.64 10.94 2.04
C PHE A 141 1.64 12.45 1.79
N GLN A 142 0.46 13.05 1.65
CA GLN A 142 0.25 14.47 1.47
C GLN A 142 -1.16 14.85 1.89
N ASN A 143 -1.38 16.10 2.30
CA ASN A 143 -2.70 16.57 2.75
C ASN A 143 -3.34 15.65 3.81
N SER A 144 -2.52 15.05 4.67
CA SER A 144 -2.93 14.08 5.71
C SER A 144 -3.51 12.75 5.20
N ASN A 145 -3.26 12.37 3.94
CA ASN A 145 -3.70 11.10 3.35
C ASN A 145 -2.59 10.48 2.49
N PHE A 146 -2.65 9.17 2.21
CA PHE A 146 -1.89 8.60 1.10
C PHE A 146 -2.66 8.80 -0.20
N GLU A 147 -2.17 9.70 -1.05
CA GLU A 147 -2.80 10.03 -2.32
C GLU A 147 -2.07 9.33 -3.49
N LEU A 148 -2.83 8.81 -4.45
CA LEU A 148 -2.32 8.16 -5.65
C LEU A 148 -1.69 9.21 -6.58
N ILE A 149 -0.36 9.19 -6.69
CA ILE A 149 0.39 10.15 -7.49
C ILE A 149 0.86 9.59 -8.83
N GLY A 150 0.83 8.27 -9.02
CA GLY A 150 1.17 7.65 -10.29
C GLY A 150 0.67 6.22 -10.45
N PHE A 151 0.59 5.81 -11.71
CA PHE A 151 0.21 4.46 -12.14
C PHE A 151 1.11 4.04 -13.30
N ASP A 152 1.67 2.85 -13.23
CA ASP A 152 2.44 2.25 -14.34
C ASP A 152 1.92 0.85 -14.61
N SER A 153 1.77 0.47 -15.87
CA SER A 153 1.38 -0.89 -16.25
C SER A 153 2.10 -1.34 -17.51
N SER A 154 2.27 -2.65 -17.63
CA SER A 154 2.81 -3.33 -18.80
C SER A 154 1.91 -4.51 -19.12
N SER A 155 1.43 -4.57 -20.37
CA SER A 155 0.65 -5.68 -20.91
C SER A 155 1.52 -6.50 -21.83
N ASN A 156 1.73 -7.76 -21.47
CA ASN A 156 2.71 -8.63 -22.11
C ASN A 156 2.06 -9.87 -22.72
N TYR A 157 2.75 -10.44 -23.70
CA TYR A 157 2.52 -11.80 -24.16
C TYR A 157 3.83 -12.58 -24.05
N GLY A 158 4.04 -13.23 -22.91
CA GLY A 158 5.30 -13.91 -22.64
C GLY A 158 6.43 -12.88 -22.47
N PRO A 159 7.53 -13.01 -23.23
CA PRO A 159 8.64 -12.05 -23.16
C PRO A 159 8.34 -10.74 -23.89
N ILE A 160 7.27 -10.69 -24.71
CA ILE A 160 6.96 -9.54 -25.56
C ILE A 160 6.14 -8.53 -24.77
N ILE A 161 6.60 -7.29 -24.72
CA ILE A 161 5.81 -6.16 -24.20
C ILE A 161 4.93 -5.61 -25.33
N ASN A 162 3.62 -5.74 -25.21
CA ASN A 162 2.68 -5.23 -26.22
C ASN A 162 2.36 -3.75 -26.00
N LYS A 163 2.13 -3.38 -24.74
CA LYS A 163 1.72 -2.03 -24.37
C LYS A 163 2.20 -1.66 -22.98
N GLU A 164 2.73 -0.46 -22.84
CA GLU A 164 2.99 0.16 -21.54
C GLU A 164 2.13 1.40 -21.37
N THR A 165 1.73 1.66 -20.13
CA THR A 165 1.03 2.90 -19.76
C THR A 165 1.69 3.45 -18.51
N SER A 166 1.99 4.74 -18.51
CA SER A 166 2.48 5.48 -17.35
C SER A 166 1.67 6.74 -17.18
N ILE A 167 1.15 6.95 -15.98
CA ILE A 167 0.35 8.11 -15.61
C ILE A 167 1.03 8.78 -14.42
N ASN A 168 1.25 10.09 -14.55
CA ASN A 168 1.64 10.95 -13.44
C ASN A 168 0.47 11.89 -13.13
N PHE A 169 -0.24 11.62 -12.04
CA PHE A 169 -1.42 12.40 -11.66
C PHE A 169 -1.07 13.80 -11.14
N LEU A 170 0.18 14.04 -10.71
CA LEU A 170 0.64 15.37 -10.29
C LEU A 170 0.86 16.29 -11.48
N THR A 171 1.46 15.77 -12.56
CA THR A 171 1.65 16.53 -13.82
C THR A 171 0.46 16.42 -14.76
N LYS A 172 -0.51 15.54 -14.44
CA LYS A 172 -1.67 15.20 -15.27
C LYS A 172 -1.27 14.73 -16.67
N LYS A 173 -0.18 13.97 -16.77
CA LYS A 173 0.33 13.43 -18.03
C LYS A 173 0.21 11.92 -18.07
N LYS A 174 -0.19 11.41 -19.23
CA LYS A 174 -0.21 10.00 -19.58
C LYS A 174 0.70 9.74 -20.78
N LEU A 175 1.48 8.67 -20.69
CA LEU A 175 2.26 8.12 -21.79
C LEU A 175 1.76 6.70 -22.05
N ILE A 176 1.41 6.44 -23.31
CA ILE A 176 1.14 5.10 -23.81
C ILE A 176 2.25 4.72 -24.79
N LYS A 177 2.85 3.55 -24.61
CA LYS A 177 3.79 2.94 -25.57
C LYS A 177 3.16 1.70 -26.16
N GLU A 178 3.07 1.61 -27.48
CA GLU A 178 2.50 0.44 -28.17
C GLU A 178 3.56 -0.17 -29.09
N ASN A 179 3.80 -1.48 -28.93
CA ASN A 179 4.74 -2.19 -29.77
C ASN A 179 4.19 -2.33 -31.19
N THR A 180 5.02 -1.95 -32.15
CA THR A 180 4.73 -1.98 -33.59
C THR A 180 5.48 -3.09 -34.33
N ASN A 181 6.43 -3.76 -33.67
CA ASN A 181 7.09 -4.93 -34.24
C ASN A 181 6.19 -6.16 -34.05
N GLU A 182 5.39 -6.47 -35.07
CA GLU A 182 4.49 -7.65 -35.09
C GLU A 182 5.21 -9.00 -35.00
N ASN A 183 6.52 -9.02 -35.32
CA ASN A 183 7.36 -10.22 -35.28
C ASN A 183 8.29 -10.25 -34.06
N ALA A 184 8.03 -9.41 -33.04
CA ALA A 184 8.86 -9.39 -31.84
C ALA A 184 8.90 -10.77 -31.18
N GLU A 185 10.09 -11.20 -30.75
CA GLU A 185 10.30 -12.42 -29.97
C GLU A 185 10.70 -12.10 -28.51
N GLY A 186 10.88 -10.82 -28.20
CA GLY A 186 11.20 -10.28 -26.88
C GLY A 186 12.57 -9.60 -26.87
N GLY A 187 12.60 -8.36 -26.38
CA GLY A 187 13.80 -7.51 -26.38
C GLY A 187 14.08 -6.78 -27.70
N ASP A 188 13.31 -7.05 -28.75
CA ASP A 188 13.35 -6.42 -30.07
C ASP A 188 12.09 -5.60 -30.37
N GLU A 189 11.31 -5.26 -29.34
CA GLU A 189 10.12 -4.41 -29.47
C GLU A 189 10.47 -3.00 -29.95
N VAL A 190 9.61 -2.44 -30.80
CA VAL A 190 9.73 -1.06 -31.29
C VAL A 190 8.46 -0.32 -30.93
N PHE A 191 8.57 0.69 -30.08
CA PHE A 191 7.42 1.40 -29.54
C PHE A 191 7.10 2.68 -30.27
N ASN A 192 5.81 2.87 -30.58
CA ASN A 192 5.26 4.20 -30.82
C ASN A 192 4.76 4.79 -29.49
N GLU A 193 5.08 6.05 -29.25
CA GLU A 193 4.71 6.77 -28.04
C GLU A 193 3.55 7.74 -28.32
N THR A 194 2.52 7.69 -27.49
CA THR A 194 1.40 8.64 -27.50
C THR A 194 1.31 9.32 -26.14
N TRP A 195 1.34 10.65 -26.15
CA TRP A 195 1.19 11.48 -24.96
C TRP A 195 -0.22 12.04 -24.87
N GLY A 196 -0.77 12.08 -23.66
CA GLY A 196 -2.08 12.64 -23.35
C GLY A 196 -2.10 13.40 -22.03
N ASP A 197 -3.18 14.16 -21.84
CA ASP A 197 -3.51 14.81 -20.58
C ASP A 197 -4.53 13.96 -19.81
N VAL A 198 -4.44 13.99 -18.49
CA VAL A 198 -5.33 13.26 -17.58
C VAL A 198 -6.27 14.23 -16.88
N GLU A 199 -7.57 13.99 -16.99
CA GLU A 199 -8.59 14.76 -16.28
C GLU A 199 -8.84 14.16 -14.89
N ILE A 200 -8.30 14.83 -13.87
CA ILE A 200 -8.55 14.48 -12.47
C ILE A 200 -8.67 15.76 -11.64
N GLU A 201 -9.76 15.88 -10.88
CA GLU A 201 -9.99 17.03 -9.99
C GLU A 201 -9.25 16.85 -8.66
N HIS A 202 -9.34 15.65 -8.08
CA HIS A 202 -8.73 15.29 -6.81
C HIS A 202 -8.03 13.93 -6.91
N LEU A 203 -6.85 13.80 -6.30
CA LEU A 203 -6.14 12.54 -6.26
C LEU A 203 -6.94 11.51 -5.45
N ILE A 204 -6.96 10.27 -5.94
CA ILE A 204 -7.59 9.14 -5.26
C ILE A 204 -6.81 8.86 -3.98
N LYS A 205 -7.52 8.75 -2.86
CA LYS A 205 -6.92 8.38 -1.56
C LYS A 205 -6.92 6.87 -1.39
N LEU A 206 -5.87 6.36 -0.76
CA LEU A 206 -5.76 4.93 -0.43
C LEU A 206 -6.97 4.43 0.37
N SER A 207 -7.45 5.21 1.33
CA SER A 207 -8.61 4.91 2.17
C SER A 207 -9.95 4.91 1.44
N ASP A 208 -10.04 5.57 0.28
CA ASP A 208 -11.29 5.69 -0.49
C ASP A 208 -11.45 4.58 -1.55
N ILE A 209 -10.38 3.82 -1.83
CA ILE A 209 -10.40 2.73 -2.81
C ILE A 209 -11.22 1.55 -2.25
N LYS A 210 -12.35 1.22 -2.86
CA LYS A 210 -13.18 0.09 -2.43
C LYS A 210 -12.53 -1.26 -2.77
N ASP A 211 -12.06 -1.37 -4.00
CA ASP A 211 -11.42 -2.56 -4.53
C ASP A 211 -10.36 -2.14 -5.56
N PHE A 212 -9.14 -2.63 -5.41
CA PHE A 212 -8.07 -2.38 -6.38
C PHE A 212 -8.32 -3.09 -7.71
N ASP A 213 -9.11 -4.15 -7.73
CA ASP A 213 -9.45 -4.88 -8.96
C ASP A 213 -10.48 -4.11 -9.83
N GLU A 214 -11.17 -3.13 -9.25
CA GLU A 214 -12.17 -2.29 -9.92
C GLU A 214 -11.62 -0.90 -10.30
N LEU A 215 -10.32 -0.66 -10.12
CA LEU A 215 -9.70 0.62 -10.49
C LEU A 215 -9.43 0.70 -11.99
N GLU A 216 -10.31 1.40 -12.71
CA GLU A 216 -10.24 1.61 -14.16
C GLU A 216 -9.20 2.68 -14.54
N MET A 217 -7.92 2.42 -14.25
CA MET A 217 -6.83 3.37 -14.52
C MET A 217 -6.62 3.68 -16.01
N TYR A 218 -7.11 2.83 -16.90
CA TYR A 218 -6.97 3.00 -18.33
C TYR A 218 -7.90 4.07 -18.92
N ASP A 219 -8.95 4.45 -18.19
CA ASP A 219 -9.96 5.44 -18.61
C ASP A 219 -9.50 6.89 -18.43
N TYR A 220 -8.41 7.11 -17.68
CA TYR A 220 -7.76 8.41 -17.49
C TYR A 220 -7.00 8.91 -18.72
#